data_AF-G2G8U8-F1
#
_entry.id   AF-G2G8U8-F1
#
_cell.length_a   1.000
_cell.length_b   1.000
_cell.length_c   1.000
_cell.angle_alpha   90.00
_cell.angle_beta   90.00
_cell.angle_gamma   90.00
#
_symmetry.space_group_name_H-M   'P 1'
#
loop_
_entity.id
_entity.type
_entity.pdbx_description
1 polymer ?
#
loop_
_entity_poly.entity_id
_entity_poly.type
_entity_poly.pdbx_seq_one_letter_code
_entity_poly.pdbx_strand_id
1 'polypeptide(L)'
;MYYAAMRPAEVIHLQKSQCRLPASGWGLLNLKGGVVTAGKEWTDDGAVHEIHSLKRRAVKATRPVPIPPVLVRMLREHIESFGVAPDGRLFHNAEGNYIDASAYGIT
;
A
#
# COMPACT_ATOMS: atom_id res chain seq x y z
N MET A 1 8.06 4.72 3.91
CA MET A 1 8.23 3.47 4.70
C MET A 1 8.70 3.74 6.12
N TYR A 2 9.71 4.61 6.33
CA TYR A 2 10.36 4.88 7.61
C TYR A 2 9.45 5.19 8.81
N TYR A 3 8.35 5.93 8.62
CA TYR A 3 7.46 6.32 9.72
C TYR A 3 6.47 5.24 10.19
N ALA A 4 6.26 4.18 9.41
CA ALA A 4 5.24 3.18 9.67
C ALA A 4 5.77 1.73 9.64
N ALA A 5 7.09 1.56 9.47
CA ALA A 5 7.76 0.25 9.34
C ALA A 5 7.03 -0.70 8.36
N MET A 6 6.52 -0.12 7.26
CA MET A 6 5.82 -0.86 6.21
C MET A 6 6.82 -1.60 5.33
N ARG A 7 6.50 -2.84 4.98
CA ARG A 7 7.21 -3.55 3.91
C ARG A 7 6.84 -2.93 2.55
N PRO A 8 7.73 -2.95 1.55
CA PRO A 8 7.42 -2.44 0.22
C PRO A 8 6.11 -2.99 -0.36
N ALA A 9 5.89 -4.30 -0.21
CA ALA A 9 4.66 -4.99 -0.59
C ALA A 9 3.37 -4.44 0.06
N GLU A 10 3.46 -3.93 1.30
CA GLU A 10 2.32 -3.31 2.00
C GLU A 10 2.05 -1.89 1.47
N VAL A 11 3.09 -1.18 1.02
CA VAL A 11 2.95 0.18 0.48
C VAL A 11 2.25 0.16 -0.88
N ILE A 12 2.66 -0.76 -1.76
CA ILE A 12 2.11 -0.89 -3.12
C ILE A 12 0.60 -1.21 -3.12
N HIS A 13 0.11 -1.88 -2.07
CA HIS A 13 -1.31 -2.24 -1.92
C HIS A 13 -2.06 -1.33 -0.95
N LEU A 14 -1.46 -0.25 -0.46
CA LEU A 14 -2.12 0.60 0.54
C LEU A 14 -3.32 1.31 -0.11
N GLN A 15 -4.52 1.04 0.42
CA GLN A 15 -5.76 1.67 -0.04
C GLN A 15 -6.19 2.80 0.89
N LYS A 16 -6.90 3.79 0.33
CA LYS A 16 -7.49 4.89 1.11
C LYS A 16 -8.43 4.40 2.20
N SER A 17 -9.17 3.31 1.98
CA SER A 17 -10.07 2.68 2.95
C SER A 17 -9.36 2.18 4.21
N GLN A 18 -8.05 1.92 4.12
CA GLN A 18 -7.21 1.46 5.23
C GLN A 18 -6.62 2.62 6.03
N CYS A 19 -6.76 3.86 5.57
CA CYS A 19 -6.10 5.03 6.11
C CYS A 19 -7.09 5.92 6.89
N ARG A 20 -6.88 6.04 8.21
CA ARG A 20 -7.51 7.08 9.02
C ARG A 20 -6.55 8.26 9.10
N LEU A 21 -6.85 9.31 8.33
CA LEU A 21 -6.00 10.50 8.17
C LEU A 21 -6.71 11.76 8.70
N PRO A 22 -6.71 12.00 10.03
CA PRO A 22 -7.33 13.19 10.60
C PRO A 22 -6.66 14.48 10.09
N ALA A 23 -7.35 15.62 10.19
CA ALA A 23 -6.81 16.91 9.78
C ALA A 23 -5.59 17.33 10.62
N SER A 24 -5.52 16.89 11.88
CA SER A 24 -4.39 17.09 12.77
C SER A 24 -4.20 15.89 13.70
N GLY A 25 -2.97 15.71 14.19
CA GLY A 25 -2.65 14.64 15.14
C GLY A 25 -2.30 13.30 14.50
N TRP A 26 -2.35 12.25 15.31
CA TRP A 26 -1.96 10.89 14.93
C TRP A 26 -3.02 10.23 14.06
N GLY A 27 -2.55 9.53 13.03
CA GLY A 27 -3.41 8.71 12.16
C GLY A 27 -3.28 7.23 12.48
N LEU A 28 -4.04 6.43 11.73
CA LEU A 28 -4.00 4.98 11.83
C LEU A 28 -4.01 4.35 10.43
N LEU A 29 -3.10 3.41 10.20
CA LEU A 29 -3.11 2.55 9.01
C LEU A 29 -3.54 1.14 9.42
N ASN A 30 -4.57 0.60 8.77
CA ASN A 30 -5.02 -0.77 8.96
C ASN A 30 -4.41 -1.67 7.87
N LEU A 31 -3.17 -2.11 8.07
CA LEU A 31 -2.44 -2.92 7.10
C LEU A 31 -3.01 -4.34 7.07
N LYS A 32 -3.55 -4.78 5.91
CA LYS A 32 -4.28 -6.06 5.77
C LYS A 32 -3.45 -7.22 5.19
N GLY A 33 -2.17 -7.01 4.89
CA GLY A 33 -1.37 -7.89 4.05
C GLY A 33 -0.65 -7.08 2.98
N GLY A 34 0.28 -7.70 2.25
CA GLY A 34 1.04 -7.05 1.18
C GLY A 34 0.86 -7.81 -0.12
N VAL A 35 0.93 -7.10 -1.25
CA VAL A 35 0.96 -7.76 -2.58
C VAL A 35 2.34 -8.37 -2.78
N VAL A 36 2.39 -9.65 -3.14
CA VAL A 36 3.62 -10.30 -3.56
C VAL A 36 3.58 -10.38 -5.07
N THR A 37 4.49 -9.68 -5.73
CA THR A 37 4.72 -9.84 -7.16
C THR A 37 5.55 -11.12 -7.33
N ALA A 38 4.89 -12.27 -7.46
CA ALA A 38 5.55 -13.47 -7.99
C ALA A 38 5.52 -13.36 -9.52
N GLY A 39 6.65 -13.61 -10.17
CA GLY A 39 6.73 -13.61 -11.63
C GLY A 39 5.65 -14.51 -12.24
N LYS A 40 5.20 -14.14 -13.45
CA LYS A 40 4.06 -14.71 -14.20
C LYS A 40 4.03 -16.25 -14.34
N GLU A 41 5.14 -16.92 -14.01
CA GLU A 41 5.32 -18.38 -14.07
C GLU A 41 4.99 -19.09 -12.74
N TRP A 42 4.60 -18.35 -11.70
CA TRP A 42 4.32 -18.89 -10.36
C TRP A 42 3.04 -18.32 -9.71
N THR A 43 2.07 -17.88 -10.53
CA THR A 43 0.73 -17.49 -10.08
C THR A 43 -0.33 -18.44 -10.65
N ASP A 44 -1.27 -18.88 -9.80
CA ASP A 44 -2.28 -19.91 -10.14
C ASP A 44 -3.25 -19.45 -11.26
N ASP A 45 -3.32 -18.13 -11.50
CA ASP A 45 -4.26 -17.48 -12.42
C ASP A 45 -3.58 -16.66 -13.54
N GLY A 46 -2.24 -16.71 -13.66
CA GLY A 46 -1.50 -16.01 -14.73
C GLY A 46 -1.50 -14.47 -14.65
N ALA A 47 -1.99 -13.89 -13.56
CA ALA A 47 -1.90 -12.46 -13.25
C ALA A 47 -0.57 -12.13 -12.54
N VAL A 48 0.06 -11.01 -12.90
CA VAL A 48 1.38 -10.56 -12.36
C VAL A 48 1.31 -10.10 -10.90
N HIS A 49 0.10 -9.85 -10.37
CA HIS A 49 -0.10 -9.29 -9.03
C HIS A 49 -0.97 -10.23 -8.20
N GLU A 50 -0.35 -11.03 -7.34
CA GLU A 50 -1.06 -11.88 -6.39
C GLU A 50 -1.20 -11.15 -5.04
N ILE A 51 -2.45 -10.94 -4.63
CA ILE A 51 -2.76 -10.33 -3.32
C ILE A 51 -2.61 -11.43 -2.27
N HIS A 52 -1.40 -11.58 -1.72
CA HIS A 52 -1.15 -12.60 -0.72
C HIS A 52 -1.57 -12.12 0.69
N SER A 53 -2.21 -13.02 1.42
CA SER A 53 -2.49 -12.83 2.84
C SER A 53 -1.22 -12.97 3.69
N LEU A 54 -1.19 -12.34 4.87
CA LEU A 54 -0.06 -12.39 5.81
C LEU A 54 0.29 -13.85 6.18
N LYS A 55 1.56 -14.25 6.00
CA LYS A 55 2.07 -15.61 6.23
C LYS A 55 1.65 -16.13 7.62
N ARG A 56 0.95 -17.28 7.65
CA ARG A 56 0.39 -17.95 8.85
C ARG A 56 -0.63 -17.13 9.66
N ARG A 57 -1.40 -16.27 9.01
CA ARG A 57 -2.53 -15.56 9.63
C ARG A 57 -3.77 -15.70 8.74
N ALA A 58 -4.95 -15.62 9.33
CA ALA A 58 -6.20 -15.61 8.55
C ALA A 58 -6.14 -14.51 7.47
N VAL A 59 -6.76 -14.74 6.31
CA VAL A 59 -6.75 -13.84 5.13
C VAL A 59 -7.10 -12.38 5.46
N LYS A 60 -7.79 -12.14 6.57
CA LYS A 60 -8.25 -10.82 7.05
C LYS A 60 -7.43 -10.23 8.20
N ALA A 61 -6.29 -10.81 8.56
CA ALA A 61 -5.55 -10.34 9.73
C ALA A 61 -4.92 -8.98 9.46
N THR A 62 -5.52 -7.94 10.03
CA THR A 62 -5.03 -6.58 9.94
C THR A 62 -4.16 -6.26 11.15
N ARG A 63 -3.13 -5.43 10.96
CA ARG A 63 -2.45 -4.77 12.08
C ARG A 63 -2.75 -3.27 12.06
N PRO A 64 -3.29 -2.70 13.15
CA PRO A 64 -3.38 -1.26 13.29
C PRO A 64 -1.98 -0.70 13.55
N VAL A 65 -1.53 0.22 12.71
CA VAL A 65 -0.25 0.93 12.86
C VAL A 65 -0.55 2.41 13.10
N PRO A 66 -0.29 2.94 14.30
CA PRO A 66 -0.38 4.38 14.53
C PRO A 66 0.70 5.08 13.71
N ILE A 67 0.31 6.13 12.99
CA ILE A 67 1.23 6.92 12.16
C ILE A 67 1.36 8.33 12.69
N PRO A 68 2.59 8.89 12.67
CA PRO A 68 2.82 10.23 13.21
C PRO A 68 2.15 11.30 12.34
N PRO A 69 1.87 12.49 12.90
CA PRO A 69 1.21 13.58 12.17
C PRO A 69 1.89 13.98 10.87
N VAL A 70 3.23 13.88 10.81
CA VAL A 70 4.01 14.13 9.59
C VAL A 70 3.62 13.18 8.45
N LEU A 71 3.45 11.89 8.74
CA LEU A 71 3.05 10.91 7.73
C LEU A 71 1.57 11.08 7.35
N VAL A 72 0.72 11.47 8.30
CA VAL A 72 -0.69 11.80 8.01
C VAL A 72 -0.77 12.93 6.99
N ARG A 73 -0.03 14.01 7.23
CA ARG A 73 0.02 15.16 6.34
C ARG A 73 0.54 14.76 4.95
N MET A 74 1.66 14.04 4.87
CA MET A 74 2.22 13.58 3.60
C MET A 74 1.23 12.74 2.79
N LEU A 75 0.51 11.82 3.43
CA LEU A 75 -0.50 10.99 2.76
C LEU A 75 -1.69 11.81 2.29
N ARG A 76 -2.11 12.83 3.04
CA ARG A 76 -3.20 13.74 2.63
C ARG A 76 -2.79 14.59 1.42
N GLU A 77 -1.60 15.19 1.45
CA GLU A 77 -1.05 15.99 0.34
C GLU A 77 -0.91 15.13 -0.93
N HIS A 78 -0.49 13.87 -0.79
CA HIS A 78 -0.41 12.91 -1.91
C HIS A 78 -1.79 12.62 -2.52
N ILE A 79 -2.79 12.31 -1.68
CA ILE A 79 -4.17 12.05 -2.15
C ILE A 79 -4.75 13.27 -2.86
N GLU A 80 -4.47 14.48 -2.36
CA GLU A 80 -4.96 15.72 -2.96
C GLU A 80 -4.31 15.99 -4.32
N SER A 81 -3.00 15.71 -4.44
CA SER A 81 -2.23 15.99 -5.66
C SER A 81 -2.42 14.94 -6.76
N PHE A 82 -2.49 13.66 -6.40
CA PHE A 82 -2.49 12.54 -7.36
C PHE A 82 -3.82 11.77 -7.41
N GLY A 83 -4.72 12.02 -6.46
CA GLY A 83 -5.95 11.25 -6.33
C GLY A 83 -5.70 9.83 -5.81
N VAL A 84 -6.58 8.92 -6.20
CA VAL A 84 -6.46 7.48 -5.91
C VAL A 84 -6.76 6.70 -7.18
N ALA A 85 -6.16 5.52 -7.31
CA ALA A 85 -6.48 4.61 -8.40
C ALA A 85 -7.96 4.18 -8.35
N PRO A 86 -8.54 3.69 -9.45
CA PRO A 86 -9.94 3.23 -9.50
C PRO A 86 -10.28 2.17 -8.44
N ASP A 87 -9.30 1.35 -8.05
CA ASP A 87 -9.43 0.31 -7.03
C ASP A 87 -9.12 0.82 -5.61
N GLY A 88 -8.84 2.12 -5.45
CA GLY A 88 -8.65 2.80 -4.17
C GLY A 88 -7.22 2.81 -3.64
N ARG A 89 -6.24 2.31 -4.41
CA ARG A 89 -4.81 2.39 -4.08
C ARG A 89 -4.32 3.84 -4.07
N LEU A 90 -3.46 4.14 -3.11
CA LEU A 90 -2.81 5.44 -2.95
C LEU A 90 -1.65 5.64 -3.92
N PHE A 91 -0.93 4.56 -4.23
CA PHE A 91 0.25 4.59 -5.08
C PHE A 91 -0.03 3.80 -6.35
N HIS A 92 0.02 4.49 -7.49
CA HIS A 92 -0.18 3.93 -8.81
C HIS A 92 0.69 4.66 -9.83
N ASN A 93 0.93 4.04 -10.98
CA ASN A 93 1.61 4.71 -12.09
C ASN A 93 0.63 5.67 -12.81
N ALA A 94 1.12 6.41 -13.81
CA ALA A 94 0.30 7.35 -14.59
C ALA A 94 -0.90 6.68 -15.30
N GLU A 95 -0.84 5.38 -15.54
CA GLU A 95 -1.89 4.57 -16.17
C GLU A 95 -2.86 3.95 -15.15
N GLY A 96 -2.67 4.17 -13.84
CA GLY A 96 -3.47 3.57 -12.77
C GLY A 96 -3.07 2.13 -12.40
N ASN A 97 -2.02 1.60 -13.02
CA ASN A 97 -1.46 0.28 -12.72
C ASN A 97 -0.56 0.31 -11.48
N TYR A 98 -0.15 -0.88 -11.03
CA TYR A 98 0.83 -1.03 -9.96
C TYR A 98 2.16 -0.37 -10.32
N ILE A 99 2.86 0.13 -9.30
CA ILE A 99 4.23 0.61 -9.45
C ILE A 99 5.12 -0.63 -9.62
N ASP A 100 5.82 -0.70 -10.75
CA ASP A 100 6.74 -1.80 -11.04
C ASP A 100 7.92 -1.78 -10.06
N ALA A 101 8.37 -2.96 -9.63
CA ALA A 101 9.48 -3.08 -8.69
C ALA A 101 10.80 -2.50 -9.24
N SER A 102 10.96 -2.44 -10.56
CA SER A 102 12.12 -1.80 -11.22
C SER A 102 12.17 -0.28 -11.01
N ALA A 103 11.05 0.37 -10.69
CA ALA A 103 11.00 1.81 -10.41
C ALA A 103 11.73 2.19 -9.10
N TYR A 104 12.02 1.21 -8.22
CA TYR A 104 12.79 1.44 -7.00
C TYR A 104 14.32 1.43 -7.21
N GLY A 105 14.80 1.03 -8.39
CA GLY A 105 16.20 0.67 -8.62
C GLY A 105 17.09 1.70 -9.33
N ILE A 106 16.54 2.84 -9.77
CA ILE A 106 17.34 3.90 -10.40
C ILE A 106 17.90 4.83 -9.31
N THR A 107 19.20 4.65 -9.04
CA THR A 107 20.03 5.58 -8.26
C THR A 107 20.64 6.62 -9.18
#